data_AF-A0A932IRN6-F1
#
_entry.id   AF-A0A932IRN6-F1
#
_cell.length_a   1.000
_cell.length_b   1.000
_cell.length_c   1.000
_cell.angle_alpha   90.00
_cell.angle_beta   90.00
_cell.angle_gamma   90.00
#
_symmetry.space_group_name_H-M   'P 1'
#
loop_
_entity.id
_entity.type
_entity.pdbx_description
1 polymer ?
#
loop_
_entity_poly.entity_id
_entity_poly.type
_entity_poly.pdbx_seq_one_letter_code
_entity_poly.pdbx_strand_id
1 'polypeptide(L)'
;MTIPPASVATPERTPGAFERRTGVPPWIAGIAAAAVIVAGLAGSALAVLITAQRPPVAAAAAPPDKSLTTNQAGAQACNAFTLASRQWVQAYRAWLPVVSTPGWQWNDRAVQDATSTFSTAEAAIVTQLDSLVSPNTPTEVAQAIRGYTNALLEFSAGHGQSTPAQIDEQENQIDDASDDVNQICAKDG
;
A
#
# COMPACT_ATOMS: atom_id res chain seq x y z
N MET A 1 12.61 -64.52 27.12
CA MET A 1 12.80 -63.15 27.64
C MET A 1 12.01 -62.23 26.75
N THR A 2 10.94 -61.66 27.29
CA THR A 2 9.94 -60.86 26.56
C THR A 2 10.12 -59.40 26.97
N ILE A 3 10.37 -58.52 26.00
CA ILE A 3 10.44 -57.07 26.20
C ILE A 3 9.03 -56.51 25.91
N PRO A 4 8.39 -55.75 26.81
CA PRO A 4 7.11 -55.12 26.50
C PRO A 4 7.32 -53.87 25.62
N PRO A 5 6.41 -53.54 24.69
CA PRO A 5 6.42 -52.22 24.07
C PRO A 5 5.94 -51.17 25.08
N ALA A 6 6.71 -50.09 25.20
CA ALA A 6 6.33 -48.90 25.94
C ALA A 6 5.15 -48.21 25.24
N SER A 7 4.03 -48.06 25.95
CA SER A 7 2.96 -47.15 25.59
C SER A 7 3.49 -45.72 25.61
N VAL A 8 3.72 -45.14 24.43
CA VAL A 8 3.94 -43.70 24.31
C VAL A 8 2.59 -43.03 24.47
N ALA A 9 2.37 -42.43 25.64
CA ALA A 9 1.27 -41.50 25.86
C ALA A 9 1.40 -40.37 24.83
N THR A 10 0.44 -40.28 23.92
CA THR A 10 0.30 -39.11 23.04
C THR A 10 -0.36 -38.04 23.90
N PRO A 11 0.28 -36.88 24.15
CA PRO A 11 -0.48 -35.77 24.70
C PRO A 11 -1.51 -35.34 23.66
N GLU A 12 -2.79 -35.48 23.99
CA GLU A 12 -3.89 -34.84 23.29
C GLU A 12 -3.52 -33.36 23.12
N ARG A 13 -3.25 -32.95 21.87
CA ARG A 13 -3.28 -31.52 21.53
C ARG A 13 -4.74 -31.11 21.65
N THR A 14 -5.08 -30.42 22.73
CA THR A 14 -6.28 -29.60 22.82
C THR A 14 -6.32 -28.69 21.58
N PRO A 15 -7.28 -28.84 20.65
CA PRO A 15 -7.47 -27.91 19.56
C PRO A 15 -8.20 -26.70 20.13
N GLY A 16 -7.45 -25.72 20.62
CA GLY A 16 -8.07 -24.55 21.26
C GLY A 16 -7.06 -23.65 21.93
N ALA A 17 -6.23 -22.97 21.14
CA ALA A 17 -5.66 -21.66 21.45
C ALA A 17 -4.73 -21.27 20.29
N PHE A 18 -5.32 -20.87 19.15
CA PHE A 18 -4.59 -20.00 18.24
C PHE A 18 -4.58 -18.64 18.91
N GLU A 19 -3.43 -18.28 19.48
CA GLU A 19 -3.18 -16.98 20.07
C GLU A 19 -3.19 -15.95 18.93
N ARG A 20 -4.39 -15.47 18.61
CA ARG A 20 -4.64 -14.43 17.61
C ARG A 20 -3.88 -13.20 18.09
N ARG A 21 -2.88 -12.72 17.32
CA ARG A 21 -2.26 -11.41 17.62
C ARG A 21 -3.36 -10.37 17.52
N THR A 22 -3.83 -9.89 18.67
CA THR A 22 -4.72 -8.72 18.80
C THR A 22 -3.95 -7.40 18.64
N GLY A 23 -2.70 -7.50 18.19
CA GLY A 23 -1.77 -6.38 18.05
C GLY A 23 -1.82 -5.82 16.64
N VAL A 24 -2.30 -4.58 16.58
CA VAL A 24 -1.99 -3.63 15.52
C VAL A 24 -0.46 -3.63 15.23
N PRO A 25 0.01 -3.94 14.00
CA PRO A 25 1.44 -4.01 13.65
C PRO A 25 2.27 -2.83 14.18
N PRO A 26 3.54 -3.01 14.58
CA PRO A 26 4.33 -2.01 15.32
C PRO A 26 4.47 -0.66 14.59
N TRP A 27 4.42 -0.63 13.26
CA TRP A 27 4.47 0.59 12.47
C TRP A 27 3.15 1.40 12.53
N ILE A 28 2.06 0.78 12.99
CA ILE A 28 0.75 1.41 13.17
C ILE A 28 0.68 2.22 14.49
N ALA A 29 1.57 1.98 15.46
CA ALA A 29 1.55 2.70 16.75
C ALA A 29 2.13 4.14 16.71
N GLY A 30 2.81 4.55 15.62
CA GLY A 30 3.69 5.72 15.62
C GLY A 30 3.25 6.97 14.84
N ILE A 31 2.12 6.98 14.13
CA ILE A 31 1.79 8.09 13.21
C ILE A 31 0.70 8.98 13.81
N ALA A 32 1.13 10.05 14.48
CA ALA A 32 0.26 11.15 14.87
C ALA A 32 -0.36 11.78 13.61
N ALA A 33 -1.69 11.91 13.61
CA ALA A 33 -2.46 12.50 12.51
C ALA A 33 -2.08 13.98 12.33
N ALA A 34 -1.16 14.26 11.40
CA ALA A 34 -0.94 15.60 10.90
C ALA A 34 -1.89 15.84 9.73
N ALA A 35 -2.91 16.66 9.94
CA ALA A 35 -3.74 17.17 8.86
C ALA A 35 -2.87 18.07 7.96
N VAL A 36 -2.55 17.60 6.76
CA VAL A 36 -1.87 18.43 5.75
C VAL A 36 -2.88 18.83 4.69
N ILE A 37 -3.08 20.14 4.60
CA ILE A 37 -3.83 20.84 3.57
C ILE A 37 -3.20 20.50 2.22
N VAL A 38 -3.98 19.92 1.30
CA VAL A 38 -3.58 19.76 -0.10
C VAL A 38 -3.53 21.14 -0.74
N ALA A 39 -2.36 21.77 -0.73
CA ALA A 39 -2.07 22.88 -1.61
C ALA A 39 -1.88 22.33 -3.02
N GLY A 40 -2.94 22.40 -3.84
CA GLY A 40 -2.84 22.13 -5.26
C GLY A 40 -1.84 23.07 -5.91
N LEU A 41 -0.71 22.54 -6.36
CA LEU A 41 0.14 23.20 -7.34
C LEU A 41 -0.29 22.76 -8.75
N ALA A 42 -1.53 23.11 -9.12
CA ALA A 42 -1.88 23.31 -10.51
C ALA A 42 -1.54 24.77 -10.83
N GLY A 43 -0.39 24.98 -11.46
CA GLY A 43 0.04 26.29 -11.91
C GLY A 43 -0.97 26.89 -12.91
N SER A 44 -1.55 28.01 -12.48
CA SER A 44 -2.31 29.06 -13.16
C SER A 44 -2.26 29.13 -14.69
N ALA A 45 -3.44 29.29 -15.31
CA ALA A 45 -3.69 30.36 -16.29
C ALA A 45 -5.19 30.57 -16.52
N LEU A 46 -5.79 31.48 -15.73
CA LEU A 46 -6.93 32.26 -16.22
C LEU A 46 -6.37 33.25 -17.25
N ALA A 47 -6.64 33.01 -18.54
CA ALA A 47 -6.41 33.98 -19.59
C ALA A 47 -7.76 34.40 -20.19
N VAL A 48 -8.16 35.60 -19.77
CA VAL A 48 -9.20 36.47 -20.30
C VAL A 48 -9.22 36.45 -21.84
N LEU A 49 -10.36 36.09 -22.44
CA LEU A 49 -10.65 36.37 -23.85
C LEU A 49 -11.05 37.84 -23.98
N ILE A 50 -10.06 38.71 -24.21
CA ILE A 50 -10.29 40.02 -24.86
C ILE A 50 -9.60 39.96 -26.23
N THR A 51 -10.44 40.04 -27.25
CA THR A 51 -10.09 40.18 -28.66
C THR A 51 -9.32 41.49 -28.92
N ALA A 52 -8.10 41.41 -29.46
CA ALA A 52 -7.57 42.33 -30.50
C ALA A 52 -6.11 42.02 -30.90
N GLN A 53 -5.91 41.84 -32.21
CA GLN A 53 -4.70 42.10 -33.02
C GLN A 53 -3.43 41.25 -32.78
N ARG A 54 -3.20 40.29 -33.69
CA ARG A 54 -1.95 39.54 -33.89
C ARG A 54 -0.83 40.41 -34.52
N PRO A 55 0.38 40.44 -33.96
CA PRO A 55 1.63 40.43 -34.72
C PRO A 55 2.04 38.97 -35.02
N PRO A 56 2.90 38.69 -36.03
CA PRO A 56 3.37 37.34 -36.30
C PRO A 56 4.23 36.85 -35.13
N VAL A 57 3.74 35.85 -34.40
CA VAL A 57 4.49 35.17 -33.35
C VAL A 57 5.52 34.28 -34.05
N ALA A 58 6.80 34.63 -33.92
CA ALA A 58 7.90 33.72 -34.21
C ALA A 58 7.63 32.39 -33.50
N ALA A 59 7.84 31.26 -34.19
CA ALA A 59 7.63 29.94 -33.62
C ALA A 59 8.31 29.86 -32.25
N ALA A 60 7.51 29.82 -31.19
CA ALA A 60 8.01 29.61 -29.85
C ALA A 60 8.68 28.24 -29.87
N ALA A 61 9.97 28.20 -29.58
CA ALA A 61 10.65 26.94 -29.29
C ALA A 61 9.85 26.22 -28.20
N ALA A 62 9.56 24.94 -28.43
CA ALA A 62 8.93 24.11 -27.41
C ALA A 62 9.73 24.27 -26.10
N PRO A 63 9.09 24.47 -24.95
CA PRO A 63 9.80 24.47 -23.69
C PRO A 63 10.57 23.14 -23.60
N PRO A 64 11.82 23.14 -23.12
CA PRO A 64 12.54 21.89 -22.94
C PRO A 64 11.68 20.97 -22.07
N ASP A 65 11.52 19.72 -22.49
CA ASP A 65 10.90 18.68 -21.69
C ASP A 65 11.60 18.68 -20.33
N LYS A 66 10.95 19.22 -19.30
CA LYS A 66 11.50 19.27 -17.95
C LYS A 66 11.34 17.88 -17.33
N SER A 67 12.06 16.91 -17.88
CA SER A 67 12.18 15.59 -17.28
C SER A 67 12.93 15.72 -15.97
N LEU A 68 12.41 15.12 -14.90
CA LEU A 68 13.08 15.08 -13.59
C LEU A 68 14.47 14.45 -13.74
N THR A 69 15.44 14.92 -12.97
CA THR A 69 16.69 14.16 -12.81
C THR A 69 16.40 12.84 -12.07
N THR A 70 17.29 11.86 -12.20
CA THR A 70 17.13 10.57 -11.51
C THR A 70 16.93 10.72 -10.00
N ASN A 71 17.70 11.60 -9.34
CA ASN A 71 17.54 11.84 -7.91
C ASN A 71 16.20 12.51 -7.58
N GLN A 72 15.73 13.45 -8.41
CA GLN A 72 14.42 14.07 -8.23
C GLN A 72 13.27 13.07 -8.41
N ALA A 73 13.37 12.19 -9.41
CA ALA A 73 12.40 11.15 -9.66
C ALA A 73 12.38 10.11 -8.53
N GLY A 74 13.54 9.71 -8.01
CA GLY A 74 13.66 8.83 -6.84
C GLY A 74 13.02 9.43 -5.59
N ALA A 75 13.39 10.67 -5.24
CA ALA A 75 12.80 11.36 -4.09
C ALA A 75 11.28 11.55 -4.23
N GLN A 76 10.79 11.87 -5.43
CA GLN A 76 9.36 11.97 -5.70
C GLN A 76 8.66 10.61 -5.47
N ALA A 77 9.21 9.52 -6.02
CA ALA A 77 8.65 8.19 -5.88
C ALA A 77 8.61 7.74 -4.41
N CYS A 78 9.70 7.91 -3.66
CA CYS A 78 9.79 7.57 -2.24
C CYS A 78 8.82 8.36 -1.35
N ASN A 79 8.70 9.67 -1.58
CA ASN A 79 7.76 10.51 -0.84
C ASN A 79 6.30 10.13 -1.11
N ALA A 80 5.99 9.83 -2.36
CA ALA A 80 4.64 9.45 -2.74
C ALA A 80 4.29 8.02 -2.32
N PHE A 81 5.24 7.08 -2.31
CA PHE A 81 5.10 5.79 -1.63
C PHE A 81 4.77 5.99 -0.14
N THR A 82 5.50 6.85 0.57
CA THR A 82 5.24 7.12 2.00
C THR A 82 3.83 7.64 2.25
N LEU A 83 3.28 8.44 1.33
CA LEU A 83 1.89 8.89 1.41
C LEU A 83 0.90 7.76 1.12
N ALA A 84 1.12 7.01 0.04
CA ALA A 84 0.28 5.89 -0.39
C ALA A 84 0.23 4.76 0.66
N SER A 85 1.39 4.38 1.21
CA SER A 85 1.50 3.44 2.32
C SER A 85 0.64 3.90 3.48
N ARG A 86 0.76 5.17 3.94
CA ARG A 86 -0.08 5.76 5.01
C ARG A 86 -1.59 5.69 4.73
N GLN A 87 -2.01 5.87 3.49
CA GLN A 87 -3.41 5.74 3.10
C GLN A 87 -3.89 4.29 3.20
N TRP A 88 -3.06 3.33 2.76
CA TRP A 88 -3.35 1.90 2.89
C TRP A 88 -3.59 1.51 4.34
N VAL A 89 -2.70 1.92 5.25
CA VAL A 89 -2.84 1.75 6.71
C VAL A 89 -4.19 2.20 7.20
N GLN A 90 -4.60 3.39 6.79
CA GLN A 90 -5.80 4.02 7.30
C GLN A 90 -7.03 3.23 6.86
N ALA A 91 -7.04 2.79 5.61
CA ALA A 91 -8.08 1.93 5.07
C ALA A 91 -8.09 0.57 5.80
N TYR A 92 -6.91 -0.03 6.01
CA TYR A 92 -6.74 -1.31 6.68
C TYR A 92 -7.20 -1.25 8.15
N ARG A 93 -6.86 -0.20 8.90
CA ARG A 93 -7.35 0.02 10.28
C ARG A 93 -8.87 0.12 10.37
N ALA A 94 -9.53 0.65 9.32
CA ALA A 94 -10.99 0.74 9.28
C ALA A 94 -11.63 -0.62 8.97
N TRP A 95 -10.96 -1.42 8.14
CA TRP A 95 -11.41 -2.75 7.71
C TRP A 95 -11.18 -3.84 8.78
N LEU A 96 -9.98 -3.87 9.36
CA LEU A 96 -9.51 -4.95 10.23
C LEU A 96 -10.48 -5.30 11.37
N PRO A 97 -11.09 -4.36 12.13
CA PRO A 97 -12.01 -4.71 13.22
C PRO A 97 -13.21 -5.55 12.75
N VAL A 98 -13.66 -5.35 11.50
CA VAL A 98 -14.80 -6.08 10.92
C VAL A 98 -14.42 -7.53 10.60
N VAL A 99 -13.23 -7.74 10.06
CA VAL A 99 -12.70 -9.06 9.66
C VAL A 99 -11.80 -9.72 10.71
N SER A 100 -11.78 -9.20 11.93
CA SER A 100 -11.05 -9.78 13.06
C SER A 100 -11.96 -10.05 14.27
N THR A 101 -13.26 -9.81 14.14
CA THR A 101 -14.25 -10.14 15.18
C THR A 101 -14.44 -11.66 15.26
N PRO A 102 -14.46 -12.31 16.45
CA PRO A 102 -14.71 -13.74 16.54
C PRO A 102 -15.99 -14.17 15.80
N GLY A 103 -15.86 -15.16 14.91
CA GLY A 103 -17.00 -15.71 14.15
C GLY A 103 -17.38 -14.97 12.87
N TRP A 104 -16.60 -13.97 12.43
CA TRP A 104 -16.80 -13.30 11.14
C TRP A 104 -16.80 -14.29 9.97
N GLN A 105 -17.57 -13.98 8.92
CA GLN A 105 -17.61 -14.74 7.67
C GLN A 105 -17.62 -13.81 6.45
N TRP A 106 -17.06 -14.26 5.33
CA TRP A 106 -17.03 -13.51 4.07
C TRP A 106 -18.41 -13.18 3.49
N ASN A 107 -19.43 -13.95 3.85
CA ASN A 107 -20.82 -13.71 3.43
C ASN A 107 -21.58 -12.76 4.36
N ASP A 108 -20.99 -12.33 5.47
CA ASP A 108 -21.60 -11.33 6.35
C ASP A 108 -21.67 -10.00 5.61
N ARG A 109 -22.86 -9.37 5.61
CA ARG A 109 -23.06 -8.10 4.89
C ARG A 109 -22.09 -7.01 5.36
N ALA A 110 -21.83 -6.92 6.66
CA ALA A 110 -20.88 -5.95 7.21
C ALA A 110 -19.44 -6.20 6.70
N VAL A 111 -19.03 -7.47 6.60
CA VAL A 111 -17.72 -7.85 6.05
C VAL A 111 -17.64 -7.50 4.57
N GLN A 112 -18.68 -7.76 3.78
CA GLN A 112 -18.73 -7.41 2.36
C GLN A 112 -18.65 -5.89 2.14
N ASP A 113 -19.45 -5.12 2.87
CA ASP A 113 -19.49 -3.66 2.77
C ASP A 113 -18.13 -3.03 3.16
N ALA A 114 -17.52 -3.52 4.26
CA ALA A 114 -16.20 -3.08 4.70
C ALA A 114 -15.10 -3.46 3.69
N THR A 115 -15.12 -4.69 3.19
CA THR A 115 -14.13 -5.20 2.22
C THR A 115 -14.25 -4.48 0.88
N SER A 116 -15.45 -4.15 0.43
CA SER A 116 -15.67 -3.34 -0.78
C SER A 116 -15.10 -1.93 -0.64
N THR A 117 -15.34 -1.28 0.51
CA THR A 117 -14.77 0.03 0.83
C THR A 117 -13.24 -0.01 0.84
N PHE A 118 -12.68 -1.03 1.51
CA PHE A 118 -11.24 -1.23 1.59
C PHE A 118 -10.62 -1.52 0.22
N SER A 119 -11.19 -2.44 -0.57
CA SER A 119 -10.73 -2.77 -1.92
C SER A 119 -10.76 -1.56 -2.87
N THR A 120 -11.74 -0.66 -2.70
CA THR A 120 -11.79 0.60 -3.46
C THR A 120 -10.60 1.50 -3.11
N ALA A 121 -10.23 1.59 -1.84
CA ALA A 121 -9.05 2.34 -1.41
C ALA A 121 -7.76 1.70 -1.93
N GLU A 122 -7.62 0.37 -1.84
CA GLU A 122 -6.46 -0.35 -2.37
C GLU A 122 -6.27 -0.14 -3.87
N ALA A 123 -7.34 -0.22 -4.67
CA ALA A 123 -7.27 0.03 -6.10
C ALA A 123 -6.80 1.46 -6.43
N ALA A 124 -7.25 2.46 -5.66
CA ALA A 124 -6.80 3.83 -5.81
C ALA A 124 -5.31 4.00 -5.45
N ILE A 125 -4.86 3.32 -4.39
CA ILE A 125 -3.46 3.32 -3.94
C ILE A 125 -2.55 2.64 -4.97
N VAL A 126 -2.94 1.47 -5.48
CA VAL A 126 -2.22 0.77 -6.55
C VAL A 126 -2.09 1.65 -7.79
N THR A 127 -3.18 2.28 -8.22
CA THR A 127 -3.17 3.21 -9.37
C THR A 127 -2.25 4.39 -9.13
N GLN A 128 -2.26 4.95 -7.90
CA GLN A 128 -1.34 6.02 -7.52
C GLN A 128 0.10 5.54 -7.61
N LEU A 129 0.44 4.39 -7.02
CA LEU A 129 1.79 3.84 -7.00
C LEU A 129 2.35 3.57 -8.41
N ASP A 130 1.54 3.00 -9.29
CA ASP A 130 1.93 2.75 -10.70
C ASP A 130 2.27 4.03 -11.44
N SER A 131 1.59 5.15 -11.13
CA SER A 131 1.86 6.45 -11.76
C SER A 131 3.17 7.11 -11.31
N LEU A 132 3.80 6.64 -10.23
CA LEU A 132 5.00 7.24 -9.65
C LEU A 132 6.30 6.72 -10.25
N VAL A 133 6.25 5.58 -10.93
CA VAL A 133 7.41 4.97 -11.59
C VAL A 133 7.61 5.62 -12.95
N SER A 134 8.28 6.76 -12.95
CA SER A 134 8.70 7.44 -14.19
C SER A 134 9.90 6.74 -14.84
N PRO A 135 10.17 6.97 -16.13
CA PRO A 135 11.37 6.43 -16.80
C PRO A 135 12.70 6.84 -16.14
N ASN A 136 12.71 7.94 -15.38
CA ASN A 136 13.91 8.44 -14.70
C ASN A 136 14.01 7.96 -13.24
N THR A 137 13.01 7.24 -12.72
CA THR A 137 13.05 6.68 -11.37
C THR A 137 14.16 5.64 -11.28
N PRO A 138 15.04 5.67 -10.27
CA PRO A 138 16.09 4.66 -10.09
C PRO A 138 15.53 3.23 -10.15
N THR A 139 16.23 2.33 -10.82
CA THR A 139 15.75 0.95 -11.05
C THR A 139 15.38 0.24 -9.75
N GLU A 140 16.21 0.37 -8.71
CA GLU A 140 15.97 -0.27 -7.41
C GLU A 140 14.70 0.27 -6.74
N VAL A 141 14.52 1.60 -6.72
CA VAL A 141 13.30 2.25 -6.20
C VAL A 141 12.06 1.78 -6.98
N ALA A 142 12.16 1.77 -8.32
CA ALA A 142 11.07 1.35 -9.19
C ALA A 142 10.70 -0.14 -9.03
N GLN A 143 11.68 -1.00 -8.72
CA GLN A 143 11.45 -2.43 -8.48
C GLN A 143 10.80 -2.66 -7.13
N ALA A 144 11.28 -2.01 -6.07
CA ALA A 144 10.72 -2.14 -4.74
C ALA A 144 9.28 -1.65 -4.67
N ILE A 145 8.98 -0.48 -5.26
CA ILE A 145 7.60 0.04 -5.32
C ILE A 145 6.68 -0.94 -6.06
N ARG A 146 7.14 -1.54 -7.16
CA ARG A 146 6.37 -2.57 -7.88
C ARG A 146 6.18 -3.85 -7.06
N GLY A 147 7.17 -4.25 -6.26
CA GLY A 147 7.05 -5.36 -5.31
C GLY A 147 5.95 -5.11 -4.30
N TYR A 148 5.93 -3.93 -3.69
CA TYR A 148 4.86 -3.52 -2.77
C TYR A 148 3.49 -3.47 -3.47
N THR A 149 3.39 -2.87 -4.66
CA THR A 149 2.14 -2.85 -5.45
C THR A 149 1.62 -4.26 -5.73
N ASN A 150 2.51 -5.20 -6.06
CA ASN A 150 2.11 -6.60 -6.31
C ASN A 150 1.60 -7.28 -5.03
N ALA A 151 2.25 -7.06 -3.88
CA ALA A 151 1.78 -7.60 -2.60
C ALA A 151 0.37 -7.08 -2.26
N LEU A 152 0.10 -5.79 -2.50
CA LEU A 152 -1.25 -5.23 -2.36
C LEU A 152 -2.26 -5.91 -3.29
N LEU A 153 -1.91 -6.11 -4.56
CA LEU A 153 -2.78 -6.78 -5.53
C LEU A 153 -3.09 -8.23 -5.15
N GLU A 154 -2.10 -8.96 -4.63
CA GLU A 154 -2.26 -10.35 -4.17
C GLU A 154 -3.16 -10.42 -2.92
N PHE A 155 -3.01 -9.48 -1.99
CA PHE A 155 -3.88 -9.35 -0.83
C PHE A 155 -5.33 -9.06 -1.25
N SER A 156 -5.53 -8.05 -2.10
CA SER A 156 -6.86 -7.71 -2.64
C SER A 156 -7.50 -8.90 -3.36
N ALA A 157 -6.72 -9.68 -4.11
CA ALA A 157 -7.21 -10.88 -4.78
C ALA A 157 -7.64 -11.99 -3.81
N GLY A 158 -7.14 -11.98 -2.57
CA GLY A 158 -7.53 -12.90 -1.50
C GLY A 158 -8.90 -12.61 -0.87
N HIS A 159 -9.44 -11.40 -1.06
CA HIS A 159 -10.72 -11.00 -0.45
C HIS A 159 -11.87 -11.95 -0.83
N GLY A 160 -12.65 -12.37 0.18
CA GLY A 160 -13.79 -13.27 -0.03
C GLY A 160 -13.45 -14.76 -0.09
N GLN A 161 -12.15 -15.12 -0.12
CA GLN A 161 -11.71 -16.51 -0.28
C GLN A 161 -10.58 -16.92 0.67
N SER A 162 -9.72 -16.00 1.09
CA SER A 162 -8.62 -16.27 2.01
C SER A 162 -9.12 -16.73 3.38
N THR A 163 -8.45 -17.74 3.93
CA THR A 163 -8.55 -18.10 5.34
C THR A 163 -7.83 -17.07 6.21
N PRO A 164 -8.12 -16.99 7.53
CA PRO A 164 -7.39 -16.09 8.42
C PRO A 164 -5.86 -16.24 8.35
N ALA A 165 -5.34 -17.46 8.28
CA ALA A 165 -3.90 -17.69 8.16
C ALA A 165 -3.31 -17.20 6.82
N GLN A 166 -4.09 -17.24 5.74
CA GLN A 166 -3.67 -16.68 4.46
C GLN A 166 -3.69 -15.14 4.49
N ILE A 167 -4.66 -14.53 5.17
CA ILE A 167 -4.68 -13.09 5.41
C ILE A 167 -3.41 -12.68 6.18
N ASP A 168 -3.11 -13.35 7.30
CA ASP A 168 -1.91 -13.07 8.11
C ASP A 168 -0.61 -13.20 7.29
N GLU A 169 -0.50 -14.21 6.44
CA GLU A 169 0.66 -14.42 5.56
C GLU A 169 0.80 -13.30 4.52
N GLN A 170 -0.30 -12.92 3.87
CA GLN A 170 -0.29 -11.86 2.88
C GLN A 170 -0.03 -10.48 3.51
N GLU A 171 -0.47 -10.25 4.75
CA GLU A 171 -0.12 -9.06 5.53
C GLU A 171 1.40 -8.99 5.79
N ASN A 172 2.04 -10.12 6.14
CA ASN A 172 3.50 -10.17 6.29
C ASN A 172 4.21 -9.84 4.98
N GLN A 173 3.69 -10.30 3.83
CA GLN A 173 4.28 -10.00 2.51
C GLN A 173 4.19 -8.50 2.17
N ILE A 174 3.09 -7.84 2.54
CA ILE A 174 2.96 -6.39 2.40
C ILE A 174 3.95 -5.66 3.29
N ASP A 175 4.11 -6.11 4.54
CA ASP A 175 5.05 -5.53 5.50
C ASP A 175 6.51 -5.68 5.01
N ASP A 176 6.91 -6.87 4.58
CA ASP A 176 8.24 -7.15 4.03
C ASP A 176 8.53 -6.27 2.78
N ALA A 177 7.57 -6.18 1.85
CA ALA A 177 7.72 -5.36 0.65
C ALA A 177 7.78 -3.85 0.98
N SER A 178 7.05 -3.40 2.01
CA SER A 178 7.12 -2.02 2.51
C SER A 178 8.49 -1.72 3.12
N ASP A 179 9.05 -2.65 3.88
CA ASP A 179 10.38 -2.52 4.48
C ASP A 179 11.49 -2.46 3.41
N ASP A 180 11.37 -3.22 2.33
CA ASP A 180 12.28 -3.13 1.19
C ASP A 180 12.26 -1.73 0.56
N VAL A 181 11.08 -1.15 0.33
CA VAL A 181 10.96 0.21 -0.20
C VAL A 181 11.57 1.22 0.77
N ASN A 182 11.27 1.12 2.06
CA ASN A 182 11.82 2.01 3.09
C ASN A 182 13.35 1.94 3.16
N GLN A 183 13.92 0.73 3.08
CA GLN A 183 15.36 0.53 3.11
C GLN A 183 16.05 1.18 1.91
N ILE A 184 15.46 1.08 0.72
CA ILE A 184 16.00 1.70 -0.49
C ILE A 184 15.85 3.22 -0.42
N CYS A 185 14.67 3.71 -0.07
CA CYS A 185 14.41 5.15 0.04
C CYS A 185 15.24 5.85 1.13
N ALA A 186 15.69 5.13 2.16
CA ALA A 186 16.60 5.66 3.17
C ALA A 186 18.08 5.75 2.71
N LYS A 187 18.47 5.03 1.65
CA LYS A 187 19.83 5.12 1.07
C LYS A 187 20.00 6.33 0.16
N ASP A 188 18.89 6.81 -0.42
CA ASP A 188 18.86 7.87 -1.43
C ASP A 188 18.49 9.27 -0.89
N GLY A 189 18.18 9.40 0.41
CA GLY A 189 17.80 10.64 1.09
C GLY A 189 18.90 11.22 1.98
#